data_AF-A0AB34JGV4-F1
#
_entry.id   AF-A0AB34JGV4-F1
#
_cell.length_a   1.000
_cell.length_b   1.000
_cell.length_c   1.000
_cell.angle_alpha   90.00
_cell.angle_beta   90.00
_cell.angle_gamma   90.00
#
_symmetry.space_group_name_H-M   'P 1'
#
loop_
_entity.id
_entity.type
_entity.pdbx_description
1 polymer ?
#
loop_
_entity_poly.entity_id
_entity_poly.type
_entity_poly.pdbx_seq_one_letter_code
_entity_poly.pdbx_strand_id
1 'polypeptide(L)'
;MTASHWCVCRVLTLFTFLAHAASLATWPCVDRRHHSAALVVPAAQSASHSSRGTSDGPLLEPFLEWFHGHFDNYAQAASDRAAGLTPRLGGGHEHIHCHVQPLRLDIPTAPLDACALGTYYFDGNPQKIFRERLYRMREVQDDEQFGQCIQMSIYRLRKEVCAALRAAGGDAAKVKWSAADVCEQLLIPRCDVFWRRGSDSFEGSMRTESVVVDSETTGTQIIVRDDVFLWRDALWVNDRGTDMDGNYLYGNVKDVPYKMVRVLDSHWTACEHLEEPVDFESWLSEC
;
A
#
# COMPACT_ATOMS: atom_id res chain seq x y z
N MET A 1 -24.34 44.56 16.63
CA MET A 1 -22.90 44.76 16.35
C MET A 1 -22.12 44.39 17.60
N THR A 2 -21.68 43.14 17.70
CA THR A 2 -20.80 42.66 18.77
C THR A 2 -19.99 41.49 18.24
N ALA A 3 -18.69 41.55 18.52
CA ALA A 3 -17.67 40.59 18.12
C ALA A 3 -17.85 39.22 18.78
N SER A 4 -17.32 38.18 18.14
CA SER A 4 -16.90 36.94 18.82
C SER A 4 -15.79 36.29 18.00
N HIS A 5 -14.64 36.16 18.67
CA HIS A 5 -13.41 35.49 18.26
C HIS A 5 -13.65 34.00 18.05
N TRP A 6 -13.08 33.39 17.00
CA TRP A 6 -12.63 31.98 17.05
C TRP A 6 -11.34 31.78 16.25
N CYS A 7 -10.30 31.47 17.04
CA CYS A 7 -9.03 30.80 16.80
C CYS A 7 -8.71 30.31 15.37
N VAL A 8 -7.70 30.94 14.75
CA VAL A 8 -6.99 30.43 13.58
C VAL A 8 -5.79 29.62 14.08
N CYS A 9 -5.90 28.30 14.13
CA CYS A 9 -4.73 27.42 14.25
C CYS A 9 -4.08 27.27 12.88
N ARG A 10 -3.11 28.16 12.61
CA ARG A 10 -2.09 27.99 11.57
C ARG A 10 -1.21 26.79 11.93
N VAL A 11 -1.21 25.74 11.11
CA VAL A 11 -0.05 24.85 11.01
C VAL A 11 0.74 25.32 9.78
N LEU A 12 1.78 26.09 10.05
CA LEU A 12 2.83 26.37 9.08
C LEU A 12 3.61 25.07 8.84
N THR A 13 3.62 24.57 7.60
CA THR A 13 4.68 23.68 7.15
C THR A 13 5.70 24.53 6.40
N LEU A 14 6.72 25.01 7.13
CA LEU A 14 7.93 25.58 6.54
C LEU A 14 8.72 24.44 5.88
N PHE A 15 8.95 24.52 4.57
CA PHE A 15 10.09 23.88 3.93
C PHE A 15 10.91 24.95 3.22
N THR A 16 11.88 25.50 3.94
CA THR A 16 13.00 26.26 3.37
C THR A 16 14.18 25.31 3.22
N PHE A 17 14.53 24.97 1.99
CA PHE A 17 15.86 24.42 1.67
C PHE A 17 16.85 25.58 1.57
N LEU A 18 17.77 25.66 2.54
CA LEU A 18 19.01 26.41 2.40
C LEU A 18 20.03 25.50 1.71
N ALA A 19 20.26 25.74 0.43
CA ALA A 19 21.42 25.21 -0.27
C ALA A 19 22.68 25.90 0.27
N HIS A 20 23.66 25.12 0.72
CA HIS A 20 25.05 25.57 0.81
C HIS A 20 25.89 24.60 -0.02
N ALA A 21 26.54 25.18 -1.02
CA ALA A 21 27.56 24.55 -1.83
C ALA A 21 28.82 24.31 -0.98
N ALA A 22 29.43 23.14 -1.14
CA ALA A 22 30.85 22.97 -0.91
C ALA A 22 31.41 22.04 -1.99
N SER A 23 32.48 22.53 -2.61
CA SER A 23 33.17 22.04 -3.79
C SER A 23 34.28 21.07 -3.42
N LEU A 24 34.44 20.06 -4.29
CA LEU A 24 35.67 19.35 -4.70
C LEU A 24 36.70 18.91 -3.63
N ALA A 25 36.86 17.60 -3.50
CA ALA A 25 38.17 16.96 -3.42
C ALA A 25 38.14 15.62 -4.17
N THR A 26 38.91 15.56 -5.26
CA THR A 26 39.24 14.36 -6.04
C THR A 26 40.26 13.48 -5.29
N TRP A 27 40.71 12.40 -5.95
CA TRP A 27 41.88 11.52 -5.70
C TRP A 27 41.52 10.11 -5.17
N PRO A 28 42.29 9.06 -5.51
CA PRO A 28 42.43 8.50 -6.85
C PRO A 28 42.16 6.98 -6.90
N CYS A 29 42.00 6.51 -8.14
CA CYS A 29 42.00 5.12 -8.60
C CYS A 29 43.18 4.29 -8.02
N VAL A 30 42.87 3.12 -7.45
CA VAL A 30 43.83 2.04 -7.25
C VAL A 30 43.29 0.78 -7.91
N ASP A 31 43.94 0.44 -9.01
CA ASP A 31 43.87 -0.80 -9.77
C ASP A 31 44.38 -1.97 -8.91
N ARG A 32 43.59 -3.05 -8.78
CA ARG A 32 44.11 -4.33 -8.30
C ARG A 32 43.41 -5.49 -8.99
N ARG A 33 43.99 -5.91 -10.11
CA ARG A 33 43.82 -7.23 -10.73
C ARG A 33 44.16 -8.33 -9.73
N HIS A 34 43.30 -9.33 -9.56
CA HIS A 34 43.72 -10.70 -9.28
C HIS A 34 42.70 -11.72 -9.83
N HIS A 35 43.20 -12.47 -10.81
CA HIS A 35 43.01 -13.88 -11.14
C HIS A 35 41.65 -14.56 -10.95
N SER A 36 41.13 -14.98 -12.10
CA SER A 36 40.22 -16.09 -12.33
C SER A 36 40.56 -17.36 -11.54
N ALA A 37 39.55 -17.94 -10.90
CA ALA A 37 39.45 -19.37 -10.68
C ALA A 37 38.00 -19.78 -11.01
N ALA A 38 37.81 -20.35 -12.19
CA ALA A 38 36.55 -20.94 -12.61
C ALA A 38 36.37 -22.28 -11.89
N LEU A 39 35.44 -22.33 -10.93
CA LEU A 39 34.94 -23.57 -10.36
C LEU A 39 33.69 -23.97 -11.14
N VAL A 40 33.86 -24.98 -12.00
CA VAL A 40 32.77 -25.68 -12.70
C VAL A 40 32.01 -26.50 -11.65
N VAL A 41 30.80 -26.06 -11.32
CA VAL A 41 29.83 -26.82 -10.51
C VAL A 41 28.86 -27.51 -11.48
N PRO A 42 28.65 -28.84 -11.38
CA PRO A 42 27.76 -29.55 -12.30
C PRO A 42 26.30 -29.16 -12.04
N ALA A 43 25.56 -28.99 -13.14
CA ALA A 43 24.14 -28.69 -13.15
C ALA A 43 23.33 -29.83 -12.51
N ALA A 44 22.86 -29.61 -11.28
CA ALA A 44 21.80 -30.40 -10.69
C ALA A 44 20.47 -29.95 -11.30
N GLN A 45 19.88 -30.83 -12.11
CA GLN A 45 18.53 -30.70 -12.61
C GLN A 45 17.55 -30.77 -11.43
N SER A 46 17.12 -29.63 -10.91
CA SER A 46 15.96 -29.56 -10.04
C SER A 46 14.72 -29.72 -10.91
N ALA A 47 14.12 -30.91 -10.81
CA ALA A 47 12.84 -31.24 -11.40
C ALA A 47 11.79 -30.20 -11.00
N SER A 48 11.22 -29.56 -12.01
CA SER A 48 10.04 -28.71 -11.91
C SER A 48 8.86 -29.54 -11.41
N HIS A 49 8.59 -29.48 -10.11
CA HIS A 49 7.26 -29.78 -9.56
C HIS A 49 6.59 -28.44 -9.23
N SER A 50 6.02 -27.81 -10.24
CA SER A 50 4.98 -26.81 -10.02
C SER A 50 3.68 -27.43 -10.50
N SER A 51 3.00 -28.06 -9.55
CA SER A 51 1.62 -28.50 -9.68
C SER A 51 0.76 -27.29 -10.06
N ARG A 52 0.33 -27.25 -11.33
CA ARG A 52 -0.80 -26.43 -11.76
C ARG A 52 -2.05 -26.93 -11.05
N GLY A 53 -2.32 -26.39 -9.87
CA GLY A 53 -3.68 -26.36 -9.33
C GLY A 53 -4.41 -25.25 -10.09
N THR A 54 -5.00 -25.59 -11.24
CA THR A 54 -5.96 -24.70 -11.90
C THR A 54 -7.22 -24.70 -11.04
N SER A 55 -7.39 -23.67 -10.21
CA SER A 55 -8.70 -23.39 -9.64
C SER A 55 -9.57 -22.82 -10.76
N ASP A 56 -10.28 -23.68 -11.49
CA ASP A 56 -11.19 -23.31 -12.60
C ASP A 56 -12.48 -22.57 -12.11
N GLY A 57 -12.42 -21.94 -10.94
CA GLY A 57 -13.53 -21.21 -10.32
C GLY A 57 -13.38 -19.70 -10.43
N PRO A 58 -14.47 -18.94 -10.20
CA PRO A 58 -14.41 -17.48 -10.16
C PRO A 58 -13.47 -17.02 -9.05
N LEU A 59 -12.55 -16.10 -9.39
CA LEU A 59 -11.56 -15.59 -8.45
C LEU A 59 -12.07 -14.43 -7.60
N LEU A 60 -13.01 -13.65 -8.14
CA LEU A 60 -13.35 -12.34 -7.59
C LEU A 60 -14.03 -12.42 -6.21
N GLU A 61 -15.02 -13.29 -6.04
CA GLU A 61 -15.77 -13.37 -4.77
C GLU A 61 -14.87 -13.77 -3.58
N PRO A 62 -14.05 -14.86 -3.65
CA PRO A 62 -13.11 -15.19 -2.59
C PRO A 62 -12.05 -14.11 -2.34
N PHE A 63 -11.63 -13.40 -3.39
CA PHE A 63 -10.71 -12.28 -3.25
C PHE A 63 -11.35 -11.15 -2.44
N LEU A 64 -12.58 -10.74 -2.78
CA LEU A 64 -13.28 -9.66 -2.08
C LEU A 64 -13.61 -10.00 -0.62
N GLU A 65 -13.93 -11.26 -0.33
CA GLU A 65 -14.10 -11.75 1.04
C GLU A 65 -12.84 -11.50 1.88
N TRP A 66 -11.66 -11.70 1.30
CA TRP A 66 -10.39 -11.48 1.98
C TRP A 66 -9.91 -10.03 1.87
N PHE A 67 -10.26 -9.30 0.82
CA PHE A 67 -9.72 -7.96 0.59
C PHE A 67 -10.42 -6.90 1.44
N HIS A 68 -11.72 -7.06 1.72
CA HIS A 68 -12.46 -6.12 2.57
C HIS A 68 -12.12 -6.28 4.05
N GLY A 69 -12.19 -5.18 4.79
CA GLY A 69 -12.03 -5.13 6.24
C GLY A 69 -10.89 -4.23 6.72
N HIS A 70 -10.52 -4.40 7.98
CA HIS A 70 -9.48 -3.62 8.65
C HIS A 70 -8.17 -4.40 8.75
N PHE A 71 -7.05 -3.73 8.47
CA PHE A 71 -5.71 -4.28 8.56
C PHE A 71 -4.77 -3.30 9.25
N ASP A 72 -3.91 -3.81 10.12
CA ASP A 72 -3.04 -2.98 10.97
C ASP A 72 -1.65 -3.62 11.15
N ASN A 73 -0.57 -2.85 11.09
CA ASN A 73 0.80 -3.35 11.31
C ASN A 73 1.39 -3.00 12.68
N TYR A 74 0.58 -2.66 13.68
CA TYR A 74 1.02 -2.21 15.00
C TYR A 74 2.10 -3.11 15.60
N ALA A 75 1.91 -4.43 15.57
CA ALA A 75 2.89 -5.38 16.11
C ALA A 75 4.27 -5.25 15.44
N GLN A 76 4.30 -5.05 14.11
CA GLN A 76 5.54 -4.80 13.36
C GLN A 76 6.19 -3.49 13.79
N ALA A 77 5.42 -2.40 13.84
CA ALA A 77 5.92 -1.08 14.21
C ALA A 77 6.40 -1.03 15.68
N ALA A 78 5.71 -1.72 16.58
CA ALA A 78 6.09 -1.85 17.99
C ALA A 78 7.39 -2.66 18.15
N SER A 79 7.53 -3.77 17.42
CA SER A 79 8.76 -4.57 17.39
C SER A 79 9.96 -3.76 16.87
N ASP A 80 9.78 -3.01 15.78
CA ASP A 80 10.83 -2.14 15.24
C ASP A 80 11.27 -1.08 16.25
N ARG A 81 10.31 -0.44 16.92
CA ARG A 81 10.59 0.54 17.98
C ARG A 81 11.34 -0.07 19.15
N ALA A 82 10.94 -1.26 19.60
CA ALA A 82 11.65 -1.99 20.65
C ALA A 82 13.08 -2.35 20.24
N ALA A 83 13.33 -2.59 18.95
CA ALA A 83 14.65 -2.79 18.38
C ALA A 83 15.42 -1.48 18.09
N GLY A 84 14.88 -0.32 18.45
CA GLY A 84 15.51 0.99 18.22
C GLY A 84 15.51 1.46 16.76
N LEU A 85 14.71 0.84 15.89
CA LEU A 85 14.55 1.25 14.51
C LEU A 85 13.52 2.37 14.40
N THR A 86 13.90 3.48 13.80
CA THR A 86 12.97 4.57 13.47
C THR A 86 12.41 4.39 12.06
N PRO A 87 11.21 4.92 11.75
CA PRO A 87 10.65 4.85 10.40
C PRO A 87 11.53 5.51 9.32
N ARG A 88 11.18 5.29 8.05
CA ARG A 88 11.86 5.85 6.87
C ARG A 88 13.33 5.45 6.81
N LEU A 89 14.25 6.42 6.86
CA LEU A 89 15.70 6.21 6.77
C LEU A 89 16.26 5.34 7.91
N GLY A 90 15.56 5.23 9.05
CA GLY A 90 15.95 4.30 10.12
C GLY A 90 15.63 2.83 9.83
N GLY A 91 14.84 2.57 8.78
CA GLY A 91 14.49 1.23 8.31
C GLY A 91 13.53 0.45 9.21
N GLY A 92 12.89 1.11 10.17
CA GLY A 92 11.66 0.61 10.80
C GLY A 92 10.41 1.01 10.01
N HIS A 93 9.25 0.56 10.45
CA HIS A 93 7.95 0.83 9.83
C HIS A 93 7.16 1.89 10.60
N GLU A 94 6.49 2.77 9.88
CA GLU A 94 5.36 3.53 10.42
C GLU A 94 4.25 2.58 10.88
N HIS A 95 3.50 2.97 11.92
CA HIS A 95 2.23 2.32 12.24
C HIS A 95 1.17 2.82 11.25
N ILE A 96 0.74 1.92 10.38
CA ILE A 96 -0.25 2.13 9.33
C ILE A 96 -1.44 1.22 9.60
N HIS A 97 -2.61 1.82 9.50
CA HIS A 97 -3.88 1.12 9.43
C HIS A 97 -4.49 1.31 8.03
N CYS A 98 -5.03 0.23 7.46
CA CYS A 98 -5.74 0.21 6.20
C CYS A 98 -7.17 -0.29 6.44
N HIS A 99 -8.15 0.48 5.99
CA HIS A 99 -9.55 0.07 5.97
C HIS A 99 -10.03 -0.01 4.53
N VAL A 100 -10.46 -1.20 4.10
CA VAL A 100 -10.97 -1.46 2.75
C VAL A 100 -12.48 -1.71 2.81
N GLN A 101 -13.25 -0.73 2.34
CA GLN A 101 -14.71 -0.74 2.36
C GLN A 101 -15.28 -1.15 0.99
N PRO A 102 -16.28 -2.04 0.92
CA PRO A 102 -16.99 -2.32 -0.32
C PRO A 102 -17.77 -1.09 -0.79
N LEU A 103 -17.78 -0.84 -2.09
CA LEU A 103 -18.54 0.22 -2.73
C LEU A 103 -19.58 -0.35 -3.68
N ARG A 104 -20.75 0.29 -3.71
CA ARG A 104 -21.75 0.09 -4.76
C ARG A 104 -21.78 1.35 -5.61
N LEU A 105 -21.40 1.23 -6.87
CA LEU A 105 -21.52 2.31 -7.84
C LEU A 105 -22.81 2.11 -8.64
N ASP A 106 -23.56 3.19 -8.82
CA ASP A 106 -24.70 3.22 -9.73
C ASP A 106 -24.17 3.29 -11.19
N ILE A 107 -23.62 2.18 -11.71
CA ILE A 107 -23.09 2.07 -13.08
C ILE A 107 -24.07 1.27 -13.95
N PRO A 108 -24.58 1.85 -15.06
CA PRO A 108 -25.58 1.20 -15.91
C PRO A 108 -25.11 0.01 -16.77
N THR A 109 -23.83 -0.37 -16.78
CA THR A 109 -23.28 -1.28 -17.81
C THR A 109 -22.33 -2.36 -17.27
N ALA A 110 -22.70 -3.62 -17.59
CA ALA A 110 -21.90 -4.86 -17.66
C ALA A 110 -21.45 -5.50 -16.31
N PRO A 111 -21.26 -6.84 -16.28
CA PRO A 111 -21.35 -7.65 -15.06
C PRO A 111 -20.09 -7.59 -14.20
N LEU A 112 -20.27 -7.80 -12.89
CA LEU A 112 -19.26 -8.25 -11.91
C LEU A 112 -18.08 -7.32 -11.58
N ASP A 113 -18.04 -6.07 -12.08
CA ASP A 113 -17.04 -5.13 -11.56
C ASP A 113 -17.33 -4.79 -10.10
N ALA A 114 -16.40 -5.14 -9.21
CA ALA A 114 -16.46 -4.77 -7.81
C ALA A 114 -15.66 -3.48 -7.60
N CYS A 115 -16.11 -2.64 -6.68
CA CYS A 115 -15.38 -1.45 -6.28
C CYS A 115 -15.18 -1.43 -4.78
N ALA A 116 -14.05 -0.86 -4.35
CA ALA A 116 -13.72 -0.69 -2.94
C ALA A 116 -13.05 0.66 -2.70
N LEU A 117 -13.21 1.21 -1.49
CA LEU A 117 -12.47 2.35 -0.99
C LEU A 117 -11.39 1.84 -0.03
N GLY A 118 -10.12 2.06 -0.37
CA GLY A 118 -9.01 1.90 0.58
C GLY A 118 -8.67 3.22 1.24
N THR A 119 -8.74 3.26 2.57
CA THR A 119 -8.35 4.41 3.39
C THR A 119 -7.19 4.01 4.29
N TYR A 120 -6.06 4.70 4.15
CA TYR A 120 -4.84 4.47 4.92
C TYR A 120 -4.56 5.67 5.83
N TYR A 121 -4.26 5.38 7.10
CA TYR A 121 -3.99 6.39 8.11
C TYR A 121 -2.92 5.93 9.10
N PHE A 122 -2.25 6.91 9.72
CA PHE A 122 -1.19 6.65 10.67
C PHE A 122 -1.71 6.44 12.09
N ASP A 123 -0.95 5.66 12.86
CA ASP A 123 -1.08 5.51 14.32
C ASP A 123 -2.45 5.01 14.79
N GLY A 124 -3.16 4.26 13.94
CA GLY A 124 -4.55 3.86 14.22
C GLY A 124 -5.54 5.04 14.31
N ASN A 125 -5.13 6.25 13.91
CA ASN A 125 -5.94 7.46 14.02
C ASN A 125 -6.61 7.81 12.67
N PRO A 126 -7.95 7.67 12.54
CA PRO A 126 -8.66 7.89 11.28
C PRO A 126 -8.71 9.37 10.85
N GLN A 127 -8.22 10.30 11.67
CA GLN A 127 -8.02 11.71 11.29
C GLN A 127 -6.64 11.96 10.65
N LYS A 128 -5.70 11.01 10.75
CA LYS A 128 -4.36 11.08 10.15
C LYS A 128 -4.28 10.34 8.82
N ILE A 129 -5.28 10.55 7.96
CA ILE A 129 -5.33 9.96 6.62
C ILE A 129 -4.19 10.52 5.77
N PHE A 130 -3.42 9.61 5.16
CA PHE A 130 -2.35 9.97 4.22
C PHE A 130 -2.59 9.43 2.81
N ARG A 131 -3.51 8.47 2.63
CA ARG A 131 -3.91 7.96 1.32
C ARG A 131 -5.35 7.49 1.32
N GLU A 132 -6.07 7.89 0.29
CA GLU A 132 -7.38 7.32 -0.07
C GLU A 132 -7.38 6.98 -1.55
N ARG A 133 -7.83 5.77 -1.90
CA ARG A 133 -7.93 5.30 -3.29
C ARG A 133 -9.22 4.54 -3.49
N LEU A 134 -9.81 4.75 -4.66
CA LEU A 134 -10.89 3.90 -5.14
C LEU A 134 -10.28 2.82 -6.02
N TYR A 135 -10.62 1.56 -5.73
CA TYR A 135 -10.22 0.40 -6.51
C TYR A 135 -11.40 -0.11 -7.32
N ARG A 136 -11.20 -0.35 -8.62
CA ARG A 136 -12.11 -1.12 -9.46
C ARG A 136 -11.46 -2.45 -9.78
N MET A 137 -12.15 -3.54 -9.47
CA MET A 137 -11.66 -4.90 -9.63
C MET A 137 -12.52 -5.62 -10.66
N ARG A 138 -11.85 -6.25 -11.62
CA ARG A 138 -12.49 -7.10 -12.63
C ARG A 138 -11.72 -8.39 -12.79
N GLU A 139 -12.44 -9.47 -13.03
CA GLU A 139 -11.83 -10.75 -13.36
C GLU A 139 -11.38 -10.75 -14.82
N VAL A 140 -10.16 -11.25 -15.07
CA VAL A 140 -9.54 -11.39 -16.40
C VAL A 140 -9.17 -12.85 -16.57
N GLN A 141 -9.71 -13.51 -17.59
CA GLN A 141 -9.55 -14.96 -17.76
C GLN A 141 -8.24 -15.35 -18.48
N ASP A 142 -7.75 -14.50 -19.38
CA ASP A 142 -6.62 -14.80 -20.25
C ASP A 142 -5.75 -13.55 -20.44
N ASP A 143 -5.18 -13.03 -19.34
CA ASP A 143 -4.15 -12.01 -19.42
C ASP A 143 -2.84 -12.60 -19.95
N GLU A 144 -2.21 -11.93 -20.92
CA GLU A 144 -0.99 -12.41 -21.57
C GLU A 144 0.16 -12.72 -20.59
N GLN A 145 0.27 -11.97 -19.49
CA GLN A 145 1.35 -12.11 -18.51
C GLN A 145 0.90 -12.87 -17.25
N PHE A 146 -0.36 -12.73 -16.87
CA PHE A 146 -0.86 -13.21 -15.58
C PHE A 146 -1.83 -14.40 -15.68
N GLY A 147 -2.29 -14.76 -16.89
CA GLY A 147 -3.30 -15.79 -17.11
C GLY A 147 -4.65 -15.38 -16.52
N GLN A 148 -5.30 -16.30 -15.79
CA GLN A 148 -6.49 -15.98 -15.01
C GLN A 148 -6.08 -15.18 -13.77
N CYS A 149 -6.57 -13.94 -13.66
CA CYS A 149 -6.23 -13.03 -12.58
C CYS A 149 -7.36 -12.02 -12.30
N ILE A 150 -7.22 -11.24 -11.24
CA ILE A 150 -8.05 -10.05 -10.99
C ILE A 150 -7.21 -8.82 -11.33
N GLN A 151 -7.70 -7.99 -12.24
CA GLN A 151 -7.12 -6.67 -12.47
C GLN A 151 -7.75 -5.66 -11.52
N MET A 152 -6.92 -5.01 -10.71
CA MET A 152 -7.31 -3.91 -9.83
C MET A 152 -6.78 -2.59 -10.38
N SER A 153 -7.67 -1.75 -10.92
CA SER A 153 -7.36 -0.40 -11.35
C SER A 153 -7.52 0.59 -10.19
N ILE A 154 -6.60 1.56 -10.10
CA ILE A 154 -6.51 2.49 -8.97
C ILE A 154 -6.89 3.90 -9.42
N TYR A 155 -7.87 4.50 -8.72
CA TYR A 155 -8.38 5.83 -9.00
C TYR A 155 -8.13 6.78 -7.82
N ARG A 156 -7.85 8.03 -8.16
CA ARG A 156 -7.88 9.17 -7.24
C ARG A 156 -9.32 9.53 -6.90
N LEU A 157 -9.53 10.12 -5.74
CA LEU A 157 -10.83 10.65 -5.36
C LEU A 157 -11.01 12.09 -5.85
N ARG A 158 -12.26 12.43 -6.22
CA ARG A 158 -12.64 13.82 -6.44
C ARG A 158 -12.64 14.58 -5.12
N LYS A 159 -12.34 15.88 -5.18
CA LYS A 159 -12.29 16.73 -3.97
C LYS A 159 -13.61 16.75 -3.20
N GLU A 160 -14.73 16.75 -3.92
CA GLU A 160 -16.07 16.76 -3.34
C GLU A 160 -16.38 15.45 -2.61
N VAL A 161 -15.89 14.32 -3.15
CA VAL A 161 -16.04 13.00 -2.51
C VAL A 161 -15.19 12.91 -1.26
N CYS A 162 -13.94 13.37 -1.28
CA CYS A 162 -13.13 13.48 -0.05
C CYS A 162 -13.82 14.34 1.02
N ALA A 163 -14.45 15.45 0.64
CA ALA A 163 -15.19 16.29 1.59
C ALA A 163 -16.42 15.55 2.16
N ALA A 164 -17.17 14.83 1.32
CA ALA A 164 -18.31 14.02 1.74
C ALA A 164 -17.90 12.87 2.67
N LEU A 165 -16.80 12.17 2.37
CA LEU A 165 -16.24 11.13 3.24
C LEU A 165 -15.87 11.68 4.61
N ARG A 166 -15.19 12.84 4.67
CA ARG A 166 -14.88 13.49 5.95
C ARG A 166 -16.14 13.84 6.73
N ALA A 167 -17.16 14.40 6.07
CA ALA A 167 -18.44 14.71 6.70
C ALA A 167 -19.19 13.46 7.19
N ALA A 168 -18.98 12.32 6.53
CA ALA A 168 -19.53 11.02 6.90
C ALA A 168 -18.69 10.25 7.96
N GLY A 169 -17.58 10.83 8.43
CA GLY A 169 -16.67 10.14 9.36
C GLY A 169 -15.91 8.97 8.73
N GLY A 170 -15.67 9.01 7.42
CA GLY A 170 -14.98 7.96 6.67
C GLY A 170 -15.87 6.78 6.24
N ASP A 171 -17.16 6.81 6.55
CA ASP A 171 -18.13 5.78 6.18
C ASP A 171 -18.53 5.91 4.70
N ALA A 172 -18.04 4.98 3.88
CA ALA A 172 -18.28 4.99 2.45
C ALA A 172 -19.75 4.74 2.08
N ALA A 173 -20.52 4.03 2.91
CA ALA A 173 -21.92 3.73 2.64
C ALA A 173 -22.83 4.97 2.76
N LYS A 174 -22.36 6.01 3.46
CA LYS A 174 -23.06 7.31 3.60
C LYS A 174 -22.73 8.31 2.49
N VAL A 175 -21.81 7.98 1.60
CA VAL A 175 -21.40 8.82 0.48
C VAL A 175 -22.10 8.35 -0.79
N LYS A 176 -22.55 9.31 -1.61
CA LYS A 176 -23.11 8.99 -2.92
C LYS A 176 -21.98 8.80 -3.92
N TRP A 177 -21.92 7.62 -4.52
CA TRP A 177 -20.94 7.27 -5.54
C TRP A 177 -21.59 7.13 -6.91
N SER A 178 -20.81 7.33 -7.97
CA SER A 178 -21.30 7.33 -9.34
C SER A 178 -20.22 6.88 -10.33
N ALA A 179 -20.61 6.62 -11.57
CA ALA A 179 -19.68 6.34 -12.66
C ALA A 179 -18.62 7.45 -12.86
N ALA A 180 -18.90 8.70 -12.45
CA ALA A 180 -17.94 9.80 -12.53
C ALA A 180 -16.75 9.64 -11.57
N ASP A 181 -16.86 8.76 -10.57
CA ASP A 181 -15.79 8.47 -9.60
C ASP A 181 -14.80 7.42 -10.11
N VAL A 182 -15.11 6.77 -11.24
CA VAL A 182 -14.27 5.78 -11.93
C VAL A 182 -13.99 6.20 -13.38
N CYS A 183 -13.73 7.49 -13.61
CA CYS A 183 -13.41 8.02 -14.93
C CYS A 183 -11.90 8.02 -15.23
N GLU A 184 -11.54 8.13 -16.51
CA GLU A 184 -10.15 8.13 -16.97
C GLU A 184 -9.30 9.25 -16.36
N GLN A 185 -9.90 10.41 -16.05
CA GLN A 185 -9.18 11.54 -15.47
C GLN A 185 -8.71 11.26 -14.03
N LEU A 186 -9.38 10.35 -13.33
CA LEU A 186 -9.04 9.94 -11.96
C LEU A 186 -8.16 8.70 -11.93
N LEU A 187 -8.11 7.93 -13.01
CA LEU A 187 -7.27 6.74 -13.11
C LEU A 187 -5.80 7.12 -12.91
N ILE A 188 -5.08 6.35 -12.10
CA ILE A 188 -3.63 6.42 -12.00
C ILE A 188 -3.05 5.47 -13.06
N PRO A 189 -2.54 6.01 -14.18
CA PRO A 189 -2.26 5.20 -15.36
C PRO A 189 -1.11 4.22 -15.10
N ARG A 190 -1.29 2.96 -15.54
CA ARG A 190 -0.28 1.87 -15.46
C ARG A 190 0.08 1.44 -14.03
N CYS A 191 -0.69 1.87 -13.03
CA CYS A 191 -0.59 1.39 -11.64
C CYS A 191 -1.56 0.24 -11.35
N ASP A 192 -2.10 -0.41 -12.37
CA ASP A 192 -2.94 -1.59 -12.18
C ASP A 192 -2.14 -2.69 -11.46
N VAL A 193 -2.79 -3.34 -10.49
CA VAL A 193 -2.27 -4.51 -9.81
C VAL A 193 -3.01 -5.74 -10.33
N PHE A 194 -2.25 -6.75 -10.75
CA PHE A 194 -2.78 -8.01 -11.24
C PHE A 194 -2.61 -9.06 -10.15
N TRP A 195 -3.73 -9.50 -9.59
CA TRP A 195 -3.77 -10.47 -8.50
C TRP A 195 -3.97 -11.88 -9.05
N ARG A 196 -3.02 -12.75 -8.77
CA ARG A 196 -3.11 -14.18 -9.09
C ARG A 196 -3.39 -14.97 -7.83
N ARG A 197 -4.19 -16.02 -7.98
CA ARG A 197 -4.46 -16.96 -6.89
C ARG A 197 -3.25 -17.88 -6.69
N GLY A 198 -2.68 -17.85 -5.49
CA GLY A 198 -1.74 -18.85 -4.99
C GLY A 198 -2.46 -20.00 -4.28
N SER A 199 -1.70 -20.84 -3.57
CA SER A 199 -2.26 -21.95 -2.76
C SER A 199 -3.20 -21.45 -1.66
N ASP A 200 -2.75 -20.45 -0.92
CA ASP A 200 -3.31 -19.95 0.33
C ASP A 200 -3.37 -18.41 0.36
N SER A 201 -2.96 -17.77 -0.73
CA SER A 201 -2.87 -16.32 -0.85
C SER A 201 -3.36 -15.83 -2.22
N PHE A 202 -3.46 -14.52 -2.36
CA PHE A 202 -3.39 -13.83 -3.64
C PHE A 202 -2.11 -13.01 -3.70
N GLU A 203 -1.39 -13.12 -4.80
CA GLU A 203 -0.17 -12.39 -5.08
C GLU A 203 -0.48 -11.32 -6.12
N GLY A 204 -0.33 -10.05 -5.74
CA GLY A 204 -0.55 -8.91 -6.61
C GLY A 204 0.76 -8.26 -7.02
N SER A 205 0.91 -8.04 -8.32
CA SER A 205 2.06 -7.36 -8.89
C SER A 205 1.61 -6.40 -9.98
N MET A 206 2.39 -5.33 -10.17
CA MET A 206 2.24 -4.46 -11.31
C MET A 206 2.64 -5.16 -12.62
N ARG A 207 2.15 -4.66 -13.76
CA ARG A 207 2.56 -5.20 -15.08
C ARG A 207 4.06 -5.04 -15.34
N THR A 208 4.59 -3.89 -14.94
CA THR A 208 6.02 -3.55 -15.03
C THR A 208 6.63 -3.50 -13.63
N GLU A 209 7.95 -3.69 -13.53
CA GLU A 209 8.67 -3.61 -12.24
C GLU A 209 8.47 -2.26 -11.53
N SER A 210 8.35 -1.19 -12.31
CA SER A 210 8.07 0.15 -11.81
C SER A 210 7.23 0.95 -12.79
N VAL A 211 6.64 2.04 -12.32
CA VAL A 211 5.90 3.02 -13.14
C VAL A 211 6.33 4.44 -12.80
N VAL A 212 6.35 5.31 -13.80
CA VAL A 212 6.49 6.75 -13.58
C VAL A 212 5.09 7.37 -13.46
N VAL A 213 4.86 8.07 -12.35
CA VAL A 213 3.62 8.80 -12.06
C VAL A 213 3.92 10.22 -11.60
N ASP A 214 2.96 11.12 -11.77
CA ASP A 214 3.02 12.44 -11.16
C ASP A 214 2.56 12.37 -9.70
N SER A 215 3.43 12.82 -8.79
CA SER A 215 3.15 12.95 -7.36
C SER A 215 1.97 13.88 -7.12
N GLU A 216 0.99 13.41 -6.33
CA GLU A 216 -0.17 14.23 -5.97
C GLU A 216 0.18 15.43 -5.10
N THR A 217 1.29 15.33 -4.34
CA THR A 217 1.68 16.38 -3.39
C THR A 217 2.48 17.48 -4.08
N THR A 218 3.36 17.11 -5.02
CA THR A 218 4.36 18.01 -5.59
C THR A 218 4.15 18.27 -7.08
N GLY A 219 3.37 17.45 -7.78
CA GLY A 219 3.22 17.47 -9.24
C GLY A 219 4.48 17.00 -10.00
N THR A 220 5.52 16.56 -9.30
CA THR A 220 6.76 16.07 -9.90
C THR A 220 6.66 14.59 -10.22
N GLN A 221 7.40 14.15 -11.24
CA GLN A 221 7.48 12.74 -11.58
C GLN A 221 8.24 11.95 -10.50
N ILE A 222 7.71 10.77 -10.18
CA ILE A 222 8.28 9.82 -9.24
C ILE A 222 8.21 8.41 -9.84
N ILE A 223 9.14 7.55 -9.44
CA ILE A 223 9.16 6.13 -9.80
C ILE A 223 8.53 5.35 -8.66
N VAL A 224 7.47 4.61 -8.96
CA VAL A 224 6.71 3.80 -8.00
C VAL A 224 6.89 2.32 -8.31
N ARG A 225 7.07 1.53 -7.25
CA ARG A 225 7.05 0.07 -7.26
C ARG A 225 6.05 -0.42 -6.22
N ASP A 226 5.33 -1.49 -6.52
CA ASP A 226 4.39 -2.08 -5.57
C ASP A 226 4.34 -3.60 -5.73
N ASP A 227 4.42 -4.29 -4.60
CA ASP A 227 4.19 -5.72 -4.48
C ASP A 227 3.24 -5.92 -3.31
N VAL A 228 2.17 -6.69 -3.53
CA VAL A 228 1.13 -6.87 -2.54
C VAL A 228 0.77 -8.34 -2.39
N PHE A 229 0.50 -8.76 -1.17
CA PHE A 229 0.14 -10.13 -0.86
C PHE A 229 -1.05 -10.13 0.07
N LEU A 230 -2.04 -10.97 -0.23
CA LEU A 230 -3.28 -11.05 0.52
C LEU A 230 -3.50 -12.49 0.98
N TRP A 231 -3.61 -12.67 2.29
CA TRP A 231 -4.12 -13.88 2.92
C TRP A 231 -5.49 -13.61 3.52
N ARG A 232 -6.15 -14.65 4.03
CA ARG A 232 -7.44 -14.50 4.73
C ARG A 232 -7.35 -13.52 5.90
N ASP A 233 -6.21 -13.49 6.60
CA ASP A 233 -5.97 -12.78 7.85
C ASP A 233 -4.85 -11.73 7.76
N ALA A 234 -4.31 -11.43 6.58
CA ALA A 234 -3.25 -10.45 6.42
C ALA A 234 -3.24 -9.79 5.04
N LEU A 235 -2.83 -8.52 5.00
CA LEU A 235 -2.53 -7.77 3.79
C LEU A 235 -1.12 -7.20 3.92
N TRP A 236 -0.19 -7.67 3.09
CA TRP A 236 1.16 -7.14 3.04
C TRP A 236 1.30 -6.21 1.85
N VAL A 237 1.89 -5.05 2.07
CA VAL A 237 2.06 -4.02 1.02
C VAL A 237 3.49 -3.55 1.04
N ASN A 238 4.12 -3.52 -0.12
CA ASN A 238 5.46 -3.02 -0.30
C ASN A 238 5.48 -1.92 -1.37
N ASP A 239 4.78 -0.83 -1.06
CA ASP A 239 4.73 0.35 -1.92
C ASP A 239 5.94 1.25 -1.64
N ARG A 240 6.68 1.56 -2.70
CA ARG A 240 7.98 2.23 -2.65
C ARG A 240 8.03 3.32 -3.71
N GLY A 241 8.57 4.46 -3.32
CA GLY A 241 8.73 5.61 -4.22
C GLY A 241 10.13 6.20 -4.17
N THR A 242 10.68 6.47 -5.35
CA THR A 242 11.90 7.29 -5.51
C THR A 242 11.62 8.47 -6.43
N ASP A 243 12.44 9.50 -6.35
CA ASP A 243 12.47 10.52 -7.39
C ASP A 243 13.12 9.97 -8.68
N MET A 244 13.25 10.83 -9.69
CA MET A 244 13.84 10.46 -10.99
C MET A 244 15.35 10.20 -10.93
N ASP A 245 16.02 10.66 -9.87
CA ASP A 245 17.45 10.42 -9.62
C ASP A 245 17.68 9.17 -8.75
N GLY A 246 16.61 8.49 -8.32
CA GLY A 246 16.65 7.31 -7.48
C GLY A 246 16.75 7.61 -5.98
N ASN A 247 16.59 8.86 -5.55
CA ASN A 247 16.57 9.19 -4.13
C ASN A 247 15.26 8.73 -3.50
N TYR A 248 15.36 8.22 -2.28
CA TYR A 248 14.22 7.76 -1.50
C TYR A 248 13.18 8.88 -1.25
N LEU A 249 11.91 8.57 -1.49
CA LEU A 249 10.77 9.43 -1.14
C LEU A 249 9.89 8.81 -0.06
N TYR A 250 9.47 7.55 -0.24
CA TYR A 250 8.60 6.84 0.70
C TYR A 250 8.76 5.32 0.59
N GLY A 251 8.21 4.61 1.59
CA GLY A 251 8.27 3.15 1.72
C GLY A 251 9.32 2.71 2.74
N ASN A 252 9.52 1.40 2.90
CA ASN A 252 10.60 0.92 3.75
C ASN A 252 11.93 0.89 2.97
N VAL A 253 12.95 1.58 3.46
CA VAL A 253 14.27 1.68 2.78
C VAL A 253 15.04 0.36 2.70
N LYS A 254 14.65 -0.64 3.50
CA LYS A 254 15.24 -2.00 3.48
C LYS A 254 14.43 -2.96 2.62
N ASP A 255 13.47 -2.46 1.86
CA ASP A 255 12.62 -3.25 0.97
C ASP A 255 11.70 -4.25 1.71
N VAL A 256 11.45 -4.01 3.01
CA VAL A 256 10.60 -4.87 3.84
C VAL A 256 9.15 -4.41 3.72
N PRO A 257 8.19 -5.31 3.42
CA PRO A 257 6.78 -4.95 3.33
C PRO A 257 6.21 -4.49 4.68
N TYR A 258 5.23 -3.60 4.62
CA TYR A 258 4.30 -3.37 5.72
C TYR A 258 3.43 -4.61 5.89
N LYS A 259 3.58 -5.31 7.01
CA LYS A 259 2.88 -6.56 7.31
C LYS A 259 1.66 -6.26 8.16
N MET A 260 0.54 -5.95 7.51
CA MET A 260 -0.69 -5.61 8.21
C MET A 260 -1.50 -6.89 8.46
N VAL A 261 -1.82 -7.18 9.72
CA VAL A 261 -2.72 -8.26 10.11
C VAL A 261 -4.15 -7.77 10.09
N ARG A 262 -5.09 -8.63 9.76
CA ARG A 262 -6.52 -8.33 9.87
C ARG A 262 -6.86 -8.09 11.33
N VAL A 263 -7.60 -7.02 11.59
CA VAL A 263 -8.16 -6.72 12.91
C VAL A 263 -9.67 -6.62 12.84
N LEU A 264 -10.32 -6.84 13.98
CA LEU A 264 -11.77 -6.75 14.09
C LEU A 264 -12.23 -5.28 14.07
N ASP A 265 -13.39 -5.03 13.45
CA ASP A 265 -14.02 -3.70 13.36
C ASP A 265 -14.23 -3.03 14.74
N SER A 266 -14.45 -3.82 15.79
CA SER A 266 -14.62 -3.32 17.16
C SER A 266 -13.31 -3.05 17.91
N HIS A 267 -12.17 -3.49 17.37
CA HIS A 267 -10.88 -3.46 18.06
C HIS A 267 -9.87 -2.49 17.44
N TRP A 268 -10.13 -1.91 16.27
CA TRP A 268 -9.18 -0.99 15.65
C TRP A 268 -9.11 0.39 16.30
N THR A 269 -10.21 0.89 16.87
CA THR A 269 -10.24 2.17 17.62
C THR A 269 -9.62 2.07 19.03
N ALA A 270 -9.24 0.87 19.49
CA ALA A 270 -8.73 0.66 20.85
C ALA A 270 -7.26 1.10 21.06
N CYS A 271 -6.56 1.55 20.01
CA CYS A 271 -5.18 2.02 20.14
C CYS A 271 -5.03 3.41 20.80
N GLU A 272 -6.12 4.08 21.18
CA GLU A 272 -6.05 5.36 21.91
C GLU A 272 -5.72 5.23 23.42
N HIS A 273 -5.62 4.01 24.00
CA HIS A 273 -5.42 3.88 25.45
C HIS A 273 -4.43 2.81 25.97
N LEU A 274 -3.53 2.27 25.16
CA LEU A 274 -2.48 1.40 25.70
C LEU A 274 -1.26 2.21 26.17
N GLU A 275 -1.43 2.89 27.32
CA GLU A 275 -0.32 3.29 28.19
C GLU A 275 0.30 2.09 28.94
N GLU A 276 -0.24 0.88 28.77
CA GLU A 276 0.38 -0.35 29.29
C GLU A 276 0.64 -1.37 28.17
N PRO A 277 1.80 -2.06 28.20
CA PRO A 277 2.12 -3.09 27.22
C PRO A 277 1.17 -4.27 27.38
N VAL A 278 0.39 -4.55 26.34
CA VAL A 278 -0.35 -5.82 26.26
C VAL A 278 0.66 -6.92 26.01
N ASP A 279 0.80 -7.80 26.99
CA ASP A 279 1.65 -8.99 26.91
C ASP A 279 1.07 -10.00 25.90
N PHE A 280 1.55 -9.88 24.66
CA PHE A 280 1.16 -10.70 23.51
C PHE A 280 1.59 -12.18 23.64
N GLU A 281 2.52 -12.53 24.53
CA GLU A 281 2.89 -13.95 24.74
C GLU A 281 1.76 -14.76 25.38
N SER A 282 0.88 -14.11 26.15
CA SER A 282 -0.27 -14.79 26.77
C SER A 282 -1.32 -15.23 25.74
N TRP A 283 -1.52 -14.46 24.66
CA TRP A 283 -2.57 -14.72 23.66
C TRP A 283 -2.25 -15.85 22.68
N LEU A 284 -0.98 -16.15 22.46
CA LEU A 284 -0.55 -17.26 21.59
C LEU A 284 -0.61 -18.63 22.29
N SER A 285 -0.88 -18.68 23.59
CA SER A 285 -0.92 -19.92 24.37
C SER A 285 -2.31 -20.56 24.51
N GLU A 286 -3.36 -19.90 24.01
CA GLU A 286 -4.76 -20.35 24.13
C GLU A 286 -5.45 -20.70 22.79
N CYS A 287 -4.69 -20.82 21.69
CA CYS A 287 -5.18 -21.33 20.39
C CYS A 287 -4.50 -22.63 19.98
#